data_AF-A0A6A8ANX5-F1
#
_entry.id   AF-A0A6A8ANX5-F1
#
_cell.length_a   1.000
_cell.length_b   1.000
_cell.length_c   1.000
_cell.angle_alpha   90.00
_cell.angle_beta   90.00
_cell.angle_gamma   90.00
#
_symmetry.space_group_name_H-M   'P 1'
#
loop_
_entity.id
_entity.type
_entity.pdbx_description
1 polymer ?
#
loop_
_entity_poly.entity_id
_entity_poly.type
_entity_poly.pdbx_seq_one_letter_code
_entity_poly.pdbx_strand_id
1 'polypeptide(L)' 'MSASQELEKAATKYALEAVRLDKQGSRGMAITMYQKGISTLLKLVRLYPNYGLNTVY' A
#
# COMPACT_ATOMS: atom_id res chain seq x y z
N MET A 1 -5.35 8.87 15.51
CA MET A 1 -5.09 7.98 14.35
C MET A 1 -4.92 6.56 14.88
N SER A 2 -5.65 5.59 14.34
CA SER A 2 -5.47 4.17 14.69
C SER A 2 -4.30 3.56 13.92
N ALA A 3 -3.72 2.48 14.45
CA ALA A 3 -2.66 1.74 13.77
C ALA A 3 -3.09 1.18 12.40
N SER A 4 -4.37 0.84 12.22
CA SER A 4 -4.93 0.44 10.93
C SER A 4 -4.94 1.59 9.90
N GLN A 5 -5.31 2.80 10.33
CA GLN A 5 -5.31 4.00 9.47
C GLN A 5 -3.89 4.39 9.04
N GLU A 6 -2.89 4.22 9.91
CA GLU A 6 -1.48 4.47 9.55
C GLU A 6 -0.96 3.45 8.51
N LEU A 7 -1.34 2.18 8.63
CA LEU A 7 -1.01 1.15 7.64
C LEU A 7 -1.67 1.45 6.29
N GLU A 8 -2.94 1.83 6.28
CA GLU A 8 -3.65 2.26 5.06
C GLU A 8 -2.96 3.47 4.43
N LYS A 9 -2.69 4.52 5.21
CA LYS A 9 -2.00 5.72 4.73
C LYS A 9 -0.61 5.41 4.14
N ALA A 10 0.14 4.51 4.79
CA ALA A 10 1.43 4.07 4.29
C ALA A 10 1.31 3.30 2.97
N ALA A 11 0.35 2.36 2.87
CA ALA A 11 0.08 1.62 1.65
C ALA A 11 -0.29 2.56 0.48
N THR A 12 -1.20 3.51 0.72
CA THR A 12 -1.61 4.52 -0.26
C THR A 12 -0.42 5.37 -0.71
N LYS A 13 0.44 5.80 0.22
CA LYS A 13 1.65 6.56 -0.12
C LYS A 13 2.59 5.76 -1.03
N TYR A 14 2.81 4.47 -0.74
CA TYR A 14 3.64 3.61 -1.58
C TYR A 14 3.04 3.41 -2.97
N ALA A 15 1.72 3.19 -3.07
CA ALA A 15 1.03 3.03 -4.35
C ALA A 15 1.11 4.29 -5.22
N LEU A 16 0.87 5.47 -4.63
CA LEU A 16 0.98 6.75 -5.35
C LEU A 16 2.40 7.00 -5.86
N GLU A 17 3.41 6.72 -5.03
CA GLU A 17 4.80 6.88 -5.42
C GLU A 17 5.21 5.88 -6.50
N ALA A 18 4.71 4.64 -6.44
CA ALA A 18 4.92 3.65 -7.48
C ALA A 18 4.39 4.13 -8.84
N VAL A 19 3.15 4.62 -8.88
CA VAL A 19 2.53 5.18 -10.10
C VAL A 19 3.31 6.39 -10.62
N ARG A 20 3.79 7.25 -9.72
CA ARG A 20 4.63 8.41 -10.10
C ARG A 20 5.92 7.98 -10.77
N LEU A 21 6.63 7.00 -10.19
CA LEU A 21 7.89 6.46 -10.71
C LEU A 21 7.70 5.71 -12.02
N ASP A 22 6.60 4.95 -12.15
CA ASP A 22 6.25 4.22 -13.37
C ASP A 22 6.01 5.17 -14.55
N LYS A 23 5.25 6.24 -14.31
CA LYS A 23 5.03 7.32 -15.29
C LYS A 23 6.31 8.03 -15.72
N GLN A 24 7.35 8.02 -14.88
CA GLN A 24 8.66 8.60 -15.18
C GLN A 24 9.61 7.60 -15.87
N GLY A 25 9.19 6.36 -16.09
CA GLY A 25 10.04 5.30 -16.66
C GLY A 25 11.01 4.66 -15.67
N SER A 26 10.98 5.06 -14.39
CA SER A 26 11.82 4.53 -13.30
C SER A 26 11.30 3.17 -12.80
N ARG A 27 11.20 2.19 -13.71
CA ARG A 27 10.51 0.91 -13.48
C ARG A 27 11.01 0.13 -12.27
N GLY A 28 12.32 0.06 -12.03
CA GLY A 28 12.89 -0.66 -10.89
C GLY A 28 12.46 -0.09 -9.53
N MET A 29 12.42 1.24 -9.43
CA MET A 29 11.93 1.92 -8.22
C MET A 29 10.42 1.78 -8.09
N ALA A 30 9.67 1.85 -9.21
CA ALA A 30 8.23 1.66 -9.21
C ALA A 30 7.84 0.27 -8.67
N ILE A 31 8.50 -0.80 -9.15
CA ILE A 31 8.32 -2.17 -8.66
C ILE A 31 8.55 -2.26 -7.15
N THR A 32 9.62 -1.62 -6.65
CA THR A 32 9.94 -1.63 -5.22
C THR A 32 8.82 -0.97 -4.39
N MET A 33 8.24 0.12 -4.89
CA MET A 33 7.14 0.81 -4.20
C MET A 33 5.83 0.02 -4.27
N TYR A 34 5.53 -0.63 -5.40
CA TYR A 34 4.39 -1.55 -5.50
C TYR A 34 4.52 -2.70 -4.49
N GLN A 35 5.68 -3.34 -4.40
CA GLN A 35 5.94 -4.41 -3.43
C GLN A 35 5.75 -3.95 -1.97
N LYS A 36 6.21 -2.75 -1.63
CA LYS A 36 6.00 -2.15 -0.30
C LYS A 36 4.52 -1.89 -0.02
N GLY A 37 3.77 -1.36 -1.00
CA GLY A 37 2.33 -1.16 -0.91
C GLY A 37 1.59 -2.48 -0.66
N ILE A 38 1.85 -3.49 -1.49
CA ILE A 38 1.24 -4.83 -1.38
C ILE A 38 1.53 -5.45 -0.01
N SER A 39 2.79 -5.45 0.44
CA SER A 39 3.17 -6.00 1.74
C SER A 39 2.47 -5.29 2.91
N THR A 40 2.29 -3.97 2.81
CA THR A 40 1.61 -3.18 3.83
C THR A 40 0.11 -3.49 3.87
N LEU A 41 -0.55 -3.64 2.71
CA LEU A 41 -1.96 -4.06 2.63
C LEU A 41 -2.15 -5.47 3.18
N LEU A 42 -1.28 -6.42 2.83
CA LEU A 42 -1.33 -7.78 3.38
C LEU A 42 -1.20 -7.78 4.91
N LYS A 43 -0.37 -6.89 5.47
CA LYS A 43 -0.26 -6.71 6.92
C LYS A 43 -1.53 -6.12 7.52
N LEU A 44 -2.15 -5.14 6.87
CA LEU A 44 -3.43 -4.55 7.30
C LEU A 44 -4.53 -5.62 7.35
N VAL A 45 -4.70 -6.40 6.29
CA VAL A 45 -5.72 -7.47 6.20
C VAL A 45 -5.54 -8.51 7.31
N ARG A 46 -4.30 -8.94 7.56
CA ARG A 46 -3.98 -9.96 8.58
C ARG A 46 -4.19 -9.47 10.02
N LEU A 47 -3.82 -8.23 10.32
CA LEU A 47 -3.91 -7.68 11.68
C LEU A 47 -5.28 -7.10 12.01
N TYR A 48 -6.01 -6.64 11.00
CA TYR A 48 -7.31 -5.99 11.15
C TYR A 48 -8.32 -6.61 10.18
N PRO A 49 -8.70 -7.89 10.39
CA PRO A 49 -9.57 -8.62 9.47
C PRO A 49 -10.95 -7.97 9.26
N ASN A 50 -11.45 -7.25 10.27
CA ASN A 50 -12.74 -6.54 10.23
C ASN A 50 -12.61 -5.09 9.74
N TYR A 51 -11.45 -4.69 9.20
CA TYR A 51 -11.28 -3.35 8.66
C TYR A 51 -12.12 -3.18 7.39
N GLY A 52 -12.82 -2.06 7.25
CA GLY A 52 -13.79 -1.85 6.17
C GLY A 52 -13.22 -1.93 4.75
N LEU A 53 -11.90 -1.90 4.56
CA LEU A 53 -11.26 -2.16 3.26
C LEU A 53 -11.16 -3.64 2.90
N ASN A 54 -11.21 -4.54 3.88
CA ASN A 54 -11.12 -5.99 3.63
C ASN A 54 -12.43 -6.57 3.06
N THR A 55 -13.49 -5.76 2.96
CA THR A 55 -14.69 -6.14 2.21
C THR A 55 -14.59 -5.78 0.73
N VAL A 56 -13.56 -5.03 0.33
CA VAL A 56 -13.32 -4.58 -1.06
C VAL A 56 -12.18 -5.38 -1.74
N TYR A 57 -11.27 -5.96 -0.97
CA TYR A 57 -10.13 -6.77 -1.42
C TYR A 57 -10.19 -8.20 -0.87
#